data_AF-A0A3D3LGU3-F1
#
_entry.id   AF-A0A3D3LGU3-F1
#
_cell.length_a   1.000
_cell.length_b   1.000
_cell.length_c   1.000
_cell.angle_alpha   90.00
_cell.angle_beta   90.00
_cell.angle_gamma   90.00
#
_symmetry.space_group_name_H-M   'P 1'
#
loop_
_entity.id
_entity.type
_entity.pdbx_description
1 polymer ?
#
loop_
_entity_poly.entity_id
_entity_poly.type
_entity_poly.pdbx_seq_one_letter_code
_entity_poly.pdbx_strand_id
1 'polypeptide(L)'
;MSERLHHEDLRVYQKAVAFVARASDILEPVSSKHAVKDQLLRAAESMPLNIAVSNASQSSASQKQALETAFSSAAECAACLDVLQRKQLIAGDLCKTGKLELQEVFHMLMGLWKSKEDRLCEDAPEPLSTGFSHEKLECYGRGLHLIGWVTDFCHQTQVPQRSQELLDRSVTSLVLNLAEGNARWALKDRARFFDLSVMAGLRFAATLDILVARSLAGIETVSEAKREVAIAVRQILGIKRKETL
;
A
#
# COMPACT_ATOMS: atom_id res chain seq x y z
N MET A 1 20.39 -20.95 28.64
CA MET A 1 19.68 -20.84 27.34
C MET A 1 18.88 -19.56 27.41
N SER A 2 18.96 -18.69 26.41
CA SER A 2 18.13 -17.47 26.39
C SER A 2 16.66 -17.90 26.33
N GLU A 3 15.85 -17.47 27.29
CA GLU A 3 14.39 -17.59 27.19
C GLU A 3 13.96 -16.75 25.99
N ARG A 4 13.37 -17.40 24.98
CA ARG A 4 12.84 -16.73 23.77
C ARG A 4 11.32 -16.76 23.80
N LEU A 5 10.71 -15.70 23.31
CA LEU A 5 9.26 -15.67 23.11
C LEU A 5 8.90 -16.52 21.89
N HIS A 6 7.84 -17.32 21.98
CA HIS A 6 7.46 -18.29 20.93
C HIS A 6 7.34 -17.74 19.51
N HIS A 7 7.01 -16.45 19.35
CA HIS A 7 6.90 -15.84 18.03
C HIS A 7 8.27 -15.63 17.36
N GLU A 8 9.36 -15.54 18.13
CA GLU A 8 10.72 -15.39 17.61
C GLU A 8 11.21 -16.64 16.88
N ASP A 9 10.61 -17.81 17.17
CA ASP A 9 10.91 -19.07 16.49
C ASP A 9 10.23 -19.17 15.11
N LEU A 10 9.25 -18.29 14.82
CA LEU A 10 8.60 -18.25 13.52
C LEU A 10 9.54 -17.65 12.48
N ARG A 11 9.93 -18.45 11.47
CA ARG A 11 10.73 -17.96 10.34
C ARG A 11 10.07 -16.76 9.62
N VAL A 12 8.74 -16.70 9.57
CA VAL A 12 8.01 -15.55 8.98
C VAL A 12 8.19 -14.27 9.79
N TYR A 13 8.26 -14.36 11.12
CA TYR A 13 8.57 -13.23 12.00
C TYR A 13 9.99 -12.72 11.74
N GLN A 14 10.98 -13.63 11.70
CA GLN A 14 12.38 -13.28 11.43
C GLN A 14 12.55 -12.60 10.06
N LYS A 15 11.87 -13.10 9.02
CA LYS A 15 11.85 -12.48 7.68
C LYS A 15 11.20 -11.10 7.69
N ALA A 16 10.11 -10.92 8.43
CA ALA A 16 9.47 -9.62 8.58
C ALA A 16 10.38 -8.60 9.30
N VAL A 17 11.07 -9.01 10.36
CA VAL A 17 12.08 -8.18 11.05
C VAL A 17 13.25 -7.82 10.12
N ALA A 18 13.74 -8.78 9.32
CA ALA A 18 14.78 -8.52 8.33
C ALA A 18 14.30 -7.50 7.26
N PHE A 19 13.03 -7.57 6.86
CA PHE A 19 12.45 -6.58 5.94
C PHE A 19 12.34 -5.19 6.57
N VAL A 20 12.07 -5.06 7.88
CA VAL A 20 12.11 -3.75 8.57
C VAL A 20 13.48 -3.09 8.46
N ALA A 21 14.55 -3.86 8.70
CA ALA A 21 15.92 -3.37 8.52
C ALA A 21 16.18 -2.93 7.08
N ARG A 22 15.80 -3.77 6.10
CA ARG A 22 15.93 -3.42 4.67
C ARG A 22 15.13 -2.17 4.30
N ALA A 23 13.90 -2.01 4.80
CA ALA A 23 13.08 -0.84 4.54
C ALA A 23 13.77 0.44 5.07
N SER A 24 14.42 0.35 6.23
CA SER A 24 15.23 1.45 6.77
C SER A 24 16.41 1.78 5.86
N ASP A 25 17.14 0.78 5.37
CA ASP A 25 18.26 0.97 4.43
C ASP A 25 17.80 1.59 3.11
N ILE A 26 16.68 1.13 2.54
CA ILE A 26 16.09 1.67 1.31
C ILE A 26 15.74 3.16 1.48
N LEU A 27 15.28 3.55 2.67
CA LEU A 27 14.76 4.89 2.95
C LEU A 27 15.80 5.86 3.51
N GLU A 28 17.01 5.41 3.84
CA GLU A 28 18.11 6.24 4.31
C GLU A 28 18.35 7.45 3.38
N PRO A 29 18.52 7.27 2.05
CA PRO A 29 18.74 8.39 1.14
C PRO A 29 17.46 9.18 0.80
N VAL A 30 16.27 8.70 1.21
CA VAL A 30 14.99 9.29 0.82
C VAL A 30 14.64 10.47 1.73
N SER A 31 14.37 11.63 1.16
CA SER A 31 13.94 12.82 1.92
C SER A 31 12.59 12.60 2.63
N SER A 32 12.45 13.14 3.85
CA SER A 32 11.23 13.08 4.66
C SER A 32 10.02 13.80 4.05
N LYS A 33 10.23 14.61 3.00
CA LYS A 33 9.13 15.28 2.28
C LYS A 33 8.22 14.32 1.51
N HIS A 34 8.69 13.11 1.21
CA HIS A 34 7.94 12.12 0.46
C HIS A 34 7.02 11.33 1.40
N ALA A 35 5.71 11.40 1.16
CA ALA A 35 4.71 10.76 2.02
C ALA A 35 4.94 9.25 2.19
N VAL A 36 5.48 8.59 1.15
CA VAL A 36 5.76 7.14 1.15
C VAL A 36 6.81 6.70 2.19
N LYS A 37 7.70 7.60 2.63
CA LYS A 37 8.78 7.23 3.58
C LYS A 37 8.21 6.74 4.93
N ASP A 38 7.32 7.53 5.52
CA ASP A 38 6.67 7.15 6.79
C ASP A 38 5.77 5.92 6.62
N GLN A 39 5.05 5.83 5.50
CA GLN A 39 4.14 4.72 5.23
C GLN A 39 4.88 3.39 5.11
N LEU A 40 6.01 3.34 4.39
CA LEU A 40 6.78 2.11 4.25
C LEU A 40 7.34 1.64 5.61
N LEU A 41 7.86 2.53 6.45
CA LEU A 41 8.35 2.15 7.78
C LEU A 41 7.23 1.61 8.66
N ARG A 42 6.09 2.31 8.72
CA ARG A 42 4.94 1.89 9.52
C ARG A 42 4.37 0.56 9.06
N ALA A 43 4.22 0.36 7.75
CA ALA A 43 3.75 -0.89 7.20
C ALA A 43 4.76 -2.03 7.46
N ALA A 44 6.06 -1.77 7.30
CA ALA A 44 7.10 -2.75 7.55
C ALA A 44 7.11 -3.20 9.02
N GLU A 45 7.04 -2.26 9.97
CA GLU A 45 6.98 -2.52 11.42
C GLU A 45 5.69 -3.23 11.84
N SER A 46 4.57 -2.91 11.18
CA SER A 46 3.27 -3.55 11.43
C SER A 46 3.29 -5.06 11.17
N MET A 47 4.09 -5.54 10.21
CA MET A 47 4.18 -6.97 9.90
C MET A 47 4.66 -7.83 11.09
N PRO A 48 5.88 -7.67 11.64
CA PRO A 48 6.34 -8.48 12.77
C PRO A 48 5.48 -8.28 14.02
N LEU A 49 4.97 -7.06 14.27
CA LEU A 49 4.07 -6.79 15.40
C LEU A 49 2.80 -7.66 15.32
N ASN A 50 2.14 -7.68 14.16
CA ASN A 50 0.92 -8.45 13.98
C ASN A 50 1.16 -9.97 13.90
N ILE A 51 2.32 -10.41 13.41
CA ILE A 51 2.73 -11.82 13.49
C ILE A 51 2.87 -12.26 14.95
N ALA A 52 3.52 -11.44 15.79
CA ALA A 52 3.67 -11.74 17.21
C ALA A 52 2.31 -11.79 17.93
N VAL A 53 1.43 -10.81 17.68
CA VAL A 53 0.06 -10.79 18.24
C VAL A 53 -0.74 -12.02 17.78
N SER A 54 -0.69 -12.37 16.49
CA SER A 54 -1.35 -13.56 15.96
C SER A 54 -0.87 -14.85 16.65
N ASN A 55 0.44 -14.95 16.92
CA ASN A 55 1.02 -16.12 17.55
C ASN A 55 0.62 -16.26 19.02
N ALA A 56 0.54 -15.15 19.76
CA ALA A 56 0.16 -15.15 21.16
C ALA A 56 -1.36 -15.25 21.39
N SER A 57 -2.18 -14.93 20.37
CA SER A 57 -3.63 -14.84 20.50
C SER A 57 -4.28 -16.18 20.90
N GLN A 58 -5.12 -16.12 21.94
CA GLN A 58 -5.97 -17.22 22.40
C GLN A 58 -7.35 -17.26 21.70
N SER A 59 -7.69 -16.19 20.97
CA SER A 59 -8.94 -16.08 20.22
C SER A 59 -8.66 -16.27 18.73
N SER A 60 -9.40 -17.18 18.09
CA SER A 60 -9.33 -17.39 16.64
C SER A 60 -9.68 -16.12 15.87
N ALA A 61 -10.66 -15.34 16.32
CA ALA A 61 -11.03 -14.08 15.69
C ALA A 61 -9.90 -13.04 15.75
N SER A 62 -9.32 -12.82 16.94
CA SER A 62 -8.20 -11.87 17.09
C SER A 62 -6.95 -12.35 16.36
N GLN A 63 -6.73 -13.65 16.27
CA GLN A 63 -5.64 -14.25 15.52
C GLN A 63 -5.77 -14.00 14.02
N LYS A 64 -6.96 -14.21 13.46
CA LYS A 64 -7.25 -13.94 12.05
C LYS A 64 -7.07 -12.46 11.71
N GLN A 65 -7.62 -11.57 12.53
CA GLN A 65 -7.50 -10.13 12.32
C GLN A 65 -6.02 -9.67 12.29
N ALA A 66 -5.20 -10.22 13.20
CA ALA A 66 -3.77 -9.92 13.24
C ALA A 66 -3.05 -10.46 11.99
N LEU A 67 -3.33 -11.71 11.57
CA LEU A 67 -2.76 -12.24 10.32
C LEU A 67 -3.16 -11.39 9.11
N GLU A 68 -4.45 -11.06 8.97
CA GLU A 68 -4.96 -10.22 7.90
C GLU A 68 -4.24 -8.86 7.85
N THR A 69 -3.98 -8.27 9.01
CA THR A 69 -3.23 -7.01 9.10
C THR A 69 -1.78 -7.19 8.67
N ALA A 70 -1.12 -8.30 9.02
CA ALA A 70 0.22 -8.59 8.51
C ALA A 70 0.24 -8.76 6.97
N PHE A 71 -0.79 -9.41 6.39
CA PHE A 71 -0.94 -9.54 4.95
C PHE A 71 -1.13 -8.18 4.25
N SER A 72 -2.03 -7.37 4.79
CA SER A 72 -2.33 -6.07 4.22
C SER A 72 -1.12 -5.13 4.32
N SER A 73 -0.36 -5.20 5.41
CA SER A 73 0.91 -4.48 5.56
C SER A 73 1.99 -4.95 4.57
N ALA A 74 2.08 -6.25 4.26
CA ALA A 74 3.00 -6.74 3.23
C ALA A 74 2.64 -6.21 1.84
N ALA A 75 1.33 -6.19 1.50
CA ALA A 75 0.86 -5.63 0.24
C ALA A 75 1.08 -4.10 0.17
N GLU A 76 0.86 -3.39 1.26
CA GLU A 76 1.14 -1.96 1.37
C GLU A 76 2.63 -1.64 1.21
N CYS A 77 3.52 -2.45 1.79
CA CYS A 77 4.97 -2.33 1.57
C CYS A 77 5.34 -2.48 0.10
N ALA A 78 4.72 -3.45 -0.61
CA ALA A 78 4.97 -3.66 -2.03
C ALA A 78 4.53 -2.45 -2.86
N ALA A 79 3.38 -1.86 -2.52
CA ALA A 79 2.91 -0.63 -3.16
C ALA A 79 3.78 0.58 -2.82
N CYS A 80 4.34 0.65 -1.62
CA CYS A 80 5.33 1.68 -1.28
C CYS A 80 6.60 1.57 -2.14
N LEU A 81 7.07 0.35 -2.42
CA LEU A 81 8.20 0.13 -3.33
C LEU A 81 7.87 0.57 -4.76
N ASP A 82 6.67 0.26 -5.26
CA ASP A 82 6.21 0.75 -6.56
C ASP A 82 6.15 2.29 -6.59
N VAL A 83 5.64 2.94 -5.53
CA VAL A 83 5.62 4.41 -5.42
C VAL A 83 7.02 5.00 -5.41
N LEU A 84 7.96 4.45 -4.63
CA LEU A 84 9.35 4.88 -4.61
C LEU A 84 10.01 4.75 -5.99
N GLN A 85 9.78 3.64 -6.69
CA GLN A 85 10.29 3.41 -8.04
C GLN A 85 9.70 4.41 -9.04
N ARG A 86 8.38 4.66 -9.00
CA ARG A 86 7.72 5.63 -9.88
C ARG A 86 8.20 7.06 -9.65
N LYS A 87 8.60 7.38 -8.42
CA LYS A 87 9.25 8.64 -8.05
C LYS A 87 10.73 8.69 -8.40
N GLN A 88 11.29 7.62 -8.96
CA GLN A 88 12.71 7.47 -9.29
C GLN A 88 13.62 7.62 -8.06
N LEU A 89 13.11 7.28 -6.87
CA LEU A 89 13.87 7.33 -5.61
C LEU A 89 14.65 6.04 -5.37
N ILE A 90 14.29 4.95 -6.06
CA ILE A 90 14.97 3.66 -6.01
C ILE A 90 15.10 3.06 -7.40
N ALA A 91 16.11 2.21 -7.60
CA ALA A 91 16.28 1.45 -8.83
C ALA A 91 15.21 0.33 -8.97
N GLY A 92 14.92 -0.05 -10.21
CA GLY A 92 13.94 -1.10 -10.51
C GLY A 92 14.32 -2.47 -9.94
N ASP A 93 15.61 -2.83 -9.94
CA ASP A 93 16.08 -4.09 -9.36
C ASP A 93 15.93 -4.13 -7.83
N LEU A 94 16.07 -2.98 -7.17
CA LEU A 94 15.86 -2.85 -5.73
C LEU A 94 14.37 -3.01 -5.39
N CYS A 95 13.49 -2.36 -6.16
CA CYS A 95 12.03 -2.54 -6.06
C CYS A 95 11.65 -4.03 -6.24
N LYS A 96 12.15 -4.66 -7.30
CA LYS A 96 11.88 -6.07 -7.60
C LYS A 96 12.35 -7.00 -6.48
N THR A 97 13.58 -6.81 -6.00
CA THR A 97 14.15 -7.60 -4.90
C THR A 97 13.31 -7.46 -3.63
N GLY A 98 12.96 -6.24 -3.24
CA GLY A 98 12.11 -6.01 -2.07
C GLY A 98 10.73 -6.65 -2.21
N LYS A 99 10.11 -6.59 -3.39
CA LYS A 99 8.82 -7.24 -3.65
C LYS A 99 8.91 -8.76 -3.59
N LEU A 100 10.00 -9.38 -4.04
CA LEU A 100 10.20 -10.83 -3.92
C LEU A 100 10.30 -11.28 -2.46
N GLU A 101 10.96 -10.50 -1.60
CA GLU A 101 11.02 -10.80 -0.17
C GLU A 101 9.65 -10.66 0.52
N LEU A 102 8.90 -9.61 0.18
CA LEU A 102 7.54 -9.44 0.67
C LEU A 102 6.61 -10.57 0.19
N GLN A 103 6.80 -11.05 -1.04
CA GLN A 103 6.09 -12.24 -1.53
C GLN A 103 6.46 -13.47 -0.72
N GLU A 104 7.73 -13.69 -0.36
CA GLU A 104 8.12 -14.78 0.53
C GLU A 104 7.38 -14.68 1.88
N VAL A 105 7.39 -13.50 2.51
CA VAL A 105 6.66 -13.24 3.76
C VAL A 105 5.16 -13.54 3.58
N PHE A 106 4.54 -13.05 2.51
CA PHE A 106 3.12 -13.28 2.21
C PHE A 106 2.80 -14.78 2.09
N HIS A 107 3.60 -15.55 1.34
CA HIS A 107 3.40 -17.00 1.22
C HIS A 107 3.55 -17.73 2.56
N MET A 108 4.50 -17.30 3.40
CA MET A 108 4.68 -17.87 4.73
C MET A 108 3.52 -17.54 5.67
N LEU A 109 2.97 -16.32 5.60
CA LEU A 109 1.75 -15.95 6.31
C LEU A 109 0.56 -16.82 5.87
N MET A 110 0.44 -17.15 4.58
CA MET A 110 -0.61 -18.07 4.09
C MET A 110 -0.43 -19.48 4.65
N GLY A 111 0.81 -19.97 4.70
CA GLY A 111 1.10 -21.25 5.34
C GLY A 111 0.73 -21.27 6.82
N LEU A 112 1.08 -20.20 7.54
CA LEU A 112 0.75 -20.05 8.96
C LEU A 112 -0.77 -20.00 9.18
N TRP A 113 -1.49 -19.27 8.33
CA TRP A 113 -2.96 -19.22 8.36
C TRP A 113 -3.57 -20.60 8.13
N LYS A 114 -3.15 -21.32 7.07
CA LYS A 114 -3.64 -22.69 6.77
C LYS A 114 -3.35 -23.68 7.89
N SER A 115 -2.21 -23.55 8.59
CA SER A 115 -1.85 -24.46 9.69
C SER A 115 -2.70 -24.28 10.95
N LYS A 116 -3.39 -23.15 11.07
CA LYS A 116 -4.17 -22.75 12.26
C LYS A 116 -5.67 -22.91 12.08
N GLU A 117 -6.12 -23.23 10.87
CA GLU A 117 -7.53 -23.41 10.53
C GLU A 117 -7.80 -24.87 10.17
N ASP A 118 -8.69 -25.53 10.93
CA ASP A 118 -9.01 -26.95 10.75
C ASP A 118 -9.90 -27.22 9.51
N ARG A 119 -10.30 -26.16 8.79
CA ARG A 119 -11.10 -26.22 7.55
C ARG A 119 -10.74 -25.05 6.65
N LEU A 120 -10.69 -25.32 5.34
CA LEU A 120 -10.59 -24.33 4.26
C LEU A 120 -11.69 -23.27 4.44
N CYS A 121 -11.35 -22.11 5.00
CA CYS A 121 -12.25 -20.97 4.98
C CYS A 121 -12.38 -20.48 3.53
N GLU A 122 -13.62 -20.27 3.07
CA GLU A 122 -13.92 -19.75 1.73
C GLU A 122 -13.36 -18.32 1.53
N ASP A 123 -13.02 -17.64 2.63
CA ASP A 123 -12.46 -16.27 2.65
C ASP A 123 -10.91 -16.25 2.59
N ALA A 124 -10.25 -17.37 2.28
CA ALA A 124 -8.81 -17.44 2.17
C ALA A 124 -8.28 -16.41 1.14
N PRO A 125 -7.16 -15.71 1.42
CA PRO A 125 -6.53 -14.91 0.39
C PRO A 125 -6.09 -15.82 -0.75
N GLU A 126 -6.37 -15.40 -1.99
CA GLU A 126 -5.87 -16.12 -3.14
C GLU A 126 -4.33 -16.18 -3.10
N PRO A 127 -3.74 -17.35 -3.38
CA PRO A 127 -2.30 -17.46 -3.51
C PRO A 127 -1.78 -16.48 -4.55
N LEU A 128 -0.63 -15.86 -4.28
CA LEU A 128 0.01 -15.02 -5.29
C LEU A 128 0.40 -15.91 -6.48
N SER A 129 -0.15 -15.60 -7.66
CA SER A 129 0.23 -16.30 -8.90
C SER A 129 1.54 -15.73 -9.46
N THR A 130 1.58 -14.40 -9.58
CA THR A 130 2.66 -13.59 -10.15
C THR A 130 2.48 -12.15 -9.64
N GLY A 131 3.25 -11.73 -8.63
CA GLY A 131 3.08 -10.39 -8.04
C GLY A 131 1.92 -10.28 -7.04
N PHE A 132 1.73 -9.10 -6.47
CA PHE A 132 0.60 -8.82 -5.59
C PHE A 132 -0.67 -8.58 -6.40
N SER A 133 -1.82 -9.05 -5.89
CA SER A 133 -3.09 -8.99 -6.62
C SER A 133 -3.55 -7.56 -6.97
N HIS A 134 -3.17 -6.55 -6.16
CA HIS A 134 -3.53 -5.15 -6.44
C HIS A 134 -2.85 -4.61 -7.70
N GLU A 135 -1.70 -5.18 -8.10
CA GLU A 135 -0.95 -4.77 -9.29
C GLU A 135 -1.73 -5.06 -10.58
N LYS A 136 -2.73 -5.95 -10.53
CA LYS A 136 -3.62 -6.28 -11.64
C LYS A 136 -4.76 -5.26 -11.81
N LEU A 137 -4.97 -4.38 -10.84
CA LEU A 137 -6.04 -3.39 -10.88
C LEU A 137 -5.67 -2.23 -11.81
N GLU A 138 -6.50 -1.94 -12.82
CA GLU A 138 -6.27 -0.80 -13.70
C GLU A 138 -6.22 0.53 -12.92
N CYS A 139 -7.08 0.70 -11.91
CA CYS A 139 -7.08 1.90 -11.07
C CYS A 139 -5.79 2.07 -10.26
N TYR A 140 -5.14 0.96 -9.89
CA TYR A 140 -3.83 0.99 -9.24
C TYR A 140 -2.75 1.47 -10.22
N GLY A 141 -2.73 0.92 -11.44
CA GLY A 141 -1.83 1.38 -12.51
C GLY A 141 -1.99 2.87 -12.83
N ARG A 142 -3.22 3.38 -12.86
CA ARG A 142 -3.50 4.82 -13.01
C ARG A 142 -2.99 5.64 -11.84
N GLY A 143 -3.15 5.14 -10.61
CA GLY A 143 -2.55 5.76 -9.42
C GLY A 143 -1.03 5.89 -9.53
N LEU A 144 -0.34 4.83 -9.97
CA LEU A 144 1.11 4.85 -10.22
C LEU A 144 1.53 5.77 -11.36
N HIS A 145 0.68 5.93 -12.39
CA HIS A 145 0.89 6.93 -13.43
C HIS A 145 0.82 8.35 -12.83
N LEU A 146 -0.20 8.64 -12.02
CA LEU A 146 -0.34 9.91 -11.33
C LEU A 146 0.81 10.21 -10.37
N ILE A 147 1.40 9.22 -9.70
CA ILE A 147 2.61 9.39 -8.86
C ILE A 147 3.78 9.97 -9.68
N GLY A 148 4.01 9.42 -10.86
CA GLY A 148 5.04 9.92 -11.79
C GLY A 148 4.68 11.34 -12.25
N TRP A 149 3.44 11.54 -12.70
CA TRP A 149 2.96 12.84 -13.15
C TRP A 149 3.10 13.94 -12.08
N VAL A 150 2.77 13.67 -10.81
CA VAL A 150 2.93 14.65 -9.72
C VAL A 150 4.38 15.05 -9.54
N THR A 151 5.30 14.09 -9.69
CA THR A 151 6.74 14.35 -9.58
C THR A 151 7.17 15.33 -10.67
N ASP A 152 6.84 15.04 -11.93
CA ASP A 152 7.17 15.91 -13.07
C ASP A 152 6.48 17.28 -12.98
N PHE A 153 5.19 17.30 -12.64
CA PHE A 153 4.39 18.51 -12.49
C PHE A 153 4.96 19.46 -11.42
N CYS A 154 5.35 18.94 -10.25
CA CYS A 154 5.93 19.76 -9.19
C CYS A 154 7.29 20.33 -9.60
N HIS A 155 8.09 19.58 -10.37
CA HIS A 155 9.36 20.07 -10.91
C HIS A 155 9.17 21.18 -11.96
N GLN A 156 8.18 21.06 -12.85
CA GLN A 156 7.98 21.98 -13.96
C GLN A 156 7.22 23.26 -13.57
N THR A 157 6.18 23.14 -12.74
CA THR A 157 5.27 24.25 -12.44
C THR A 157 5.67 25.04 -11.18
N GLN A 158 6.66 24.54 -10.41
CA GLN A 158 7.17 25.20 -9.19
C GLN A 158 6.07 25.68 -8.24
N VAL A 159 5.00 24.88 -8.09
CA VAL A 159 3.89 25.21 -7.18
C VAL A 159 4.37 25.25 -5.72
N PRO A 160 3.70 25.99 -4.82
CA PRO A 160 4.12 26.10 -3.43
C PRO A 160 4.31 24.74 -2.76
N GLN A 161 5.32 24.60 -1.88
CA GLN A 161 5.67 23.35 -1.20
C GLN A 161 4.45 22.65 -0.57
N ARG A 162 3.60 23.42 0.13
CA ARG A 162 2.37 22.90 0.73
C ARG A 162 1.46 22.20 -0.28
N SER A 163 1.35 22.73 -1.50
CA SER A 163 0.55 22.11 -2.56
C SER A 163 1.22 20.84 -3.09
N GLN A 164 2.55 20.84 -3.22
CA GLN A 164 3.30 19.63 -3.60
C GLN A 164 3.07 18.50 -2.60
N GLU A 165 3.17 18.78 -1.30
CA GLU A 165 2.93 17.82 -0.22
C GLU A 165 1.48 17.30 -0.22
N LEU A 166 0.50 18.16 -0.50
CA LEU A 166 -0.91 17.76 -0.58
C LEU A 166 -1.19 16.87 -1.79
N LEU A 167 -0.60 17.18 -2.95
CA LEU A 167 -0.69 16.33 -4.14
C LEU A 167 -0.03 14.98 -3.86
N ASP A 168 1.22 14.98 -3.39
CA ASP A 168 2.01 13.79 -3.07
C ASP A 168 1.30 12.87 -2.09
N ARG A 169 0.82 13.42 -0.97
CA ARG A 169 0.12 12.66 0.08
C ARG A 169 -1.20 12.09 -0.44
N SER A 170 -1.96 12.88 -1.21
CA SER A 170 -3.25 12.43 -1.75
C SER A 170 -3.07 11.29 -2.76
N VAL A 171 -2.14 11.42 -3.71
CA VAL A 171 -1.93 10.37 -4.72
C VAL A 171 -1.27 9.12 -4.11
N THR A 172 -0.35 9.29 -3.15
CA THR A 172 0.25 8.15 -2.43
C THR A 172 -0.82 7.41 -1.65
N SER A 173 -1.69 8.13 -0.93
CA SER A 173 -2.80 7.54 -0.18
C SER A 173 -3.82 6.83 -1.08
N LEU A 174 -4.07 7.32 -2.30
CA LEU A 174 -4.92 6.63 -3.28
C LEU A 174 -4.35 5.23 -3.61
N VAL A 175 -3.04 5.15 -3.88
CA VAL A 175 -2.34 3.92 -4.28
C VAL A 175 -2.25 2.93 -3.11
N LEU A 176 -1.79 3.39 -1.93
CA LEU A 176 -1.57 2.51 -0.79
C LEU A 176 -2.88 1.91 -0.25
N ASN A 177 -3.95 2.70 -0.19
CA ASN A 177 -5.26 2.18 0.22
C ASN A 177 -5.84 1.15 -0.78
N LEU A 178 -5.49 1.21 -2.07
CA LEU A 178 -5.89 0.16 -3.02
C LEU A 178 -5.15 -1.15 -2.71
N ALA A 179 -3.86 -1.05 -2.46
CA ALA A 179 -3.03 -2.21 -2.15
C ALA A 179 -3.46 -2.88 -0.84
N GLU A 180 -3.66 -2.08 0.21
CA GLU A 180 -4.09 -2.56 1.51
C GLU A 180 -5.50 -3.15 1.45
N GLY A 181 -6.47 -2.42 0.87
CA GLY A 181 -7.84 -2.88 0.72
C GLY A 181 -7.95 -4.17 -0.07
N ASN A 182 -7.19 -4.30 -1.16
CA ASN A 182 -7.21 -5.52 -1.97
C ASN A 182 -6.59 -6.74 -1.27
N ALA A 183 -5.83 -6.53 -0.20
CA ALA A 183 -5.27 -7.58 0.64
C ALA A 183 -6.12 -7.89 1.90
N ARG A 184 -7.24 -7.19 2.11
CA ARG A 184 -8.22 -7.49 3.17
C ARG A 184 -9.16 -8.62 2.74
N TRP A 185 -9.46 -9.51 3.69
CA TRP A 185 -10.39 -10.64 3.54
C TRP A 185 -11.82 -10.20 3.84
N ALA A 186 -12.01 -9.44 4.91
CA ALA A 186 -13.34 -8.97 5.28
C ALA A 186 -13.82 -7.91 4.28
N LEU A 187 -14.91 -8.21 3.55
CA LEU A 187 -15.49 -7.31 2.54
C LEU A 187 -15.78 -5.92 3.11
N LYS A 188 -16.21 -5.83 4.37
CA LYS A 188 -16.44 -4.55 5.05
C LYS A 188 -15.17 -3.73 5.22
N ASP A 189 -14.07 -4.36 5.63
CA ASP A 189 -12.79 -3.66 5.82
C ASP A 189 -12.18 -3.30 4.48
N ARG A 190 -12.19 -4.22 3.51
CA ARG A 190 -11.84 -3.95 2.10
C ARG A 190 -12.57 -2.73 1.54
N ALA A 191 -13.89 -2.69 1.69
CA ALA A 191 -14.71 -1.56 1.24
C ALA A 191 -14.31 -0.23 1.90
N ARG A 192 -13.97 -0.25 3.19
CA ARG A 192 -13.49 0.94 3.91
C ARG A 192 -12.18 1.47 3.30
N PHE A 193 -11.23 0.62 2.95
CA PHE A 193 -9.99 1.04 2.29
C PHE A 193 -10.26 1.62 0.90
N PHE A 194 -11.17 1.02 0.14
CA PHE A 194 -11.58 1.60 -1.14
C PHE A 194 -12.26 2.96 -0.99
N ASP A 195 -13.02 3.20 0.08
CA ASP A 195 -13.52 4.55 0.41
C ASP A 195 -12.40 5.54 0.72
N LEU A 196 -11.39 5.11 1.49
CA LEU A 196 -10.22 5.94 1.77
C LEU A 196 -9.46 6.30 0.49
N SER A 197 -9.32 5.35 -0.45
CA SER A 197 -8.72 5.57 -1.76
C SER A 197 -9.52 6.56 -2.61
N VAL A 198 -10.86 6.43 -2.65
CA VAL A 198 -11.75 7.38 -3.33
C VAL A 198 -11.62 8.78 -2.74
N MET A 199 -11.65 8.92 -1.40
CA MET A 199 -11.49 10.20 -0.74
C MET A 199 -10.12 10.83 -1.00
N ALA A 200 -9.06 10.02 -1.13
CA ALA A 200 -7.75 10.49 -1.51
C ALA A 200 -7.72 11.01 -2.96
N GLY A 201 -8.35 10.31 -3.91
CA GLY A 201 -8.50 10.76 -5.29
C GLY A 201 -9.30 12.05 -5.44
N LEU A 202 -10.39 12.20 -4.68
CA LEU A 202 -11.18 13.43 -4.66
C LEU A 202 -10.39 14.61 -4.10
N ARG A 203 -9.61 14.40 -3.02
CA ARG A 203 -8.71 15.43 -2.46
C ARG A 203 -7.62 15.83 -3.45
N PHE A 204 -7.06 14.87 -4.19
CA PHE A 204 -6.11 15.13 -5.25
C PHE A 204 -6.72 16.04 -6.33
N ALA A 205 -7.90 15.69 -6.86
CA ALA A 205 -8.60 16.50 -7.86
C ALA A 205 -8.93 17.91 -7.36
N ALA A 206 -9.45 18.03 -6.14
CA ALA A 206 -9.75 19.32 -5.52
C ALA A 206 -8.49 20.18 -5.32
N THR A 207 -7.35 19.56 -5.03
CA THR A 207 -6.07 20.28 -4.91
C THR A 207 -5.64 20.88 -6.26
N LEU A 208 -5.85 20.15 -7.36
CA LEU A 208 -5.61 20.67 -8.71
C LEU A 208 -6.54 21.86 -9.04
N ASP A 209 -7.82 21.78 -8.64
CA ASP A 209 -8.77 22.88 -8.81
C ASP A 209 -8.37 24.14 -8.04
N ILE A 210 -7.87 23.97 -6.81
CA ILE A 210 -7.35 25.08 -6.01
C ILE A 210 -6.13 25.73 -6.68
N LEU A 211 -5.24 24.94 -7.29
CA LEU A 211 -4.09 25.48 -8.03
C LEU A 211 -4.53 26.32 -9.23
N VAL A 212 -5.50 25.83 -10.01
CA VAL A 212 -6.08 26.58 -11.15
C VAL A 212 -6.76 27.85 -10.67
N ALA A 213 -7.62 27.77 -9.65
CA ALA A 213 -8.34 28.93 -9.11
C ALA A 213 -7.40 30.01 -8.57
N ARG A 214 -6.21 29.63 -8.08
CA ARG A 214 -5.17 30.54 -7.60
C ARG A 214 -4.21 31.01 -8.70
N SER A 215 -4.48 30.66 -9.97
CA SER A 215 -3.59 30.95 -11.10
C SER A 215 -2.17 30.39 -10.92
N LEU A 216 -2.02 29.30 -10.18
CA LEU A 216 -0.75 28.61 -9.95
C LEU A 216 -0.52 27.47 -10.95
N ALA A 217 -1.53 27.09 -11.72
CA ALA A 217 -1.45 26.13 -12.82
C ALA A 217 -2.50 26.44 -13.88
N GLY A 218 -2.21 26.12 -15.14
CA GLY A 218 -3.18 26.21 -16.23
C GLY A 218 -4.20 25.08 -16.17
N ILE A 219 -5.44 25.35 -16.60
CA ILE A 219 -6.49 24.33 -16.66
C ILE A 219 -6.11 23.15 -17.57
N GLU A 220 -5.49 23.44 -18.71
CA GLU A 220 -5.00 22.43 -19.65
C GLU A 220 -3.83 21.62 -19.08
N THR A 221 -3.02 22.21 -18.20
CA THR A 221 -1.89 21.52 -17.55
C THR A 221 -2.38 20.40 -16.62
N VAL A 222 -3.54 20.58 -15.98
CA VAL A 222 -4.07 19.62 -14.99
C VAL A 222 -5.18 18.73 -15.55
N SER A 223 -5.70 19.02 -16.74
CA SER A 223 -6.91 18.38 -17.28
C SER A 223 -6.77 16.87 -17.43
N GLU A 224 -5.62 16.40 -17.91
CA GLU A 224 -5.35 14.96 -18.07
C GLU A 224 -5.22 14.25 -16.72
N ALA A 225 -4.51 14.84 -15.75
CA ALA A 225 -4.41 14.27 -14.40
C ALA A 225 -5.78 14.20 -13.71
N LYS A 226 -6.63 15.21 -13.92
CA LYS A 226 -8.03 15.21 -13.43
C LYS A 226 -8.87 14.11 -14.10
N ARG A 227 -8.66 13.86 -15.40
CA ARG A 227 -9.33 12.77 -16.12
C ARG A 227 -8.91 11.42 -15.57
N GLU A 228 -7.61 11.20 -15.41
CA GLU A 228 -7.03 9.96 -14.90
C GLU A 228 -7.54 9.61 -13.50
N VAL A 229 -7.52 10.57 -12.56
CA VAL A 229 -8.04 10.33 -11.20
C VAL A 229 -9.55 10.07 -11.20
N ALA A 230 -10.31 10.73 -12.09
CA ALA A 230 -11.75 10.49 -12.20
C ALA A 230 -12.06 9.08 -12.73
N ILE A 231 -11.27 8.58 -13.69
CA ILE A 231 -11.40 7.19 -14.16
C ILE A 231 -11.06 6.22 -13.03
N ALA A 232 -9.94 6.43 -12.33
CA ALA A 232 -9.54 5.59 -11.21
C ALA A 232 -10.64 5.53 -10.13
N VAL A 233 -11.18 6.68 -9.71
CA VAL A 233 -12.27 6.75 -8.73
C VAL A 233 -13.51 5.98 -9.20
N ARG A 234 -13.92 6.10 -10.47
CA ARG A 234 -15.07 5.35 -11.01
C ARG A 234 -14.80 3.84 -11.02
N GLN A 235 -13.58 3.42 -11.35
CA GLN A 235 -13.18 2.01 -11.32
C GLN A 235 -13.24 1.46 -9.89
N ILE A 236 -12.73 2.20 -8.90
CA ILE A 236 -12.77 1.80 -7.48
C ILE A 236 -14.21 1.63 -7.00
N LEU A 237 -15.08 2.62 -7.27
CA LEU A 237 -16.50 2.54 -6.94
C LEU A 237 -17.20 1.39 -7.69
N GLY A 238 -16.76 1.09 -8.91
CA GLY A 238 -17.24 -0.06 -9.69
C GLY A 238 -16.91 -1.40 -9.04
N ILE A 239 -15.68 -1.57 -8.54
CA ILE A 239 -15.25 -2.76 -7.78
C ILE A 239 -16.10 -2.91 -6.53
N LYS A 240 -16.21 -1.86 -5.71
CA LYS A 240 -17.02 -1.87 -4.48
C LYS A 240 -18.46 -2.32 -4.73
N ARG A 241 -19.12 -1.77 -5.76
CA ARG A 241 -20.51 -2.13 -6.07
C ARG A 241 -20.68 -3.60 -6.43
N LYS A 242 -19.72 -4.21 -7.13
CA LYS A 242 -19.75 -5.64 -7.47
C LYS A 242 -19.56 -6.54 -6.25
N GLU A 243 -18.86 -6.06 -5.22
CA GLU A 243 -18.57 -6.80 -3.99
C GLU A 243 -19.65 -6.62 -2.90
N THR A 244 -20.60 -5.70 -3.09
CA THR A 244 -21.70 -5.43 -2.13
C THR A 244 -23.05 -5.96 -2.63
N LEU A 245 -23.10 -6.52 -3.85
CA LEU A 245 -24.26 -7.16 -4.47
C LEU A 245 -24.11 -8.68 -4.37
#